data_AF-A0A2U3Z8E4-F1
#
_entry.id   AF-A0A2U3Z8E4-F1
#
_cell.length_a   1.000
_cell.length_b   1.000
_cell.length_c   1.000
_cell.angle_alpha   90.00
_cell.angle_beta   90.00
_cell.angle_gamma   90.00
#
_symmetry.space_group_name_H-M   'P 1'
#
loop_
_entity.id
_entity.type
_entity.pdbx_description
1 polymer ?
#
loop_
_entity_poly.entity_id
_entity_poly.type
_entity_poly.pdbx_seq_one_letter_code
_entity_poly.pdbx_strand_id
1 'polypeptide(L)'
;MKRLSKVVNIVPVIAKADTLTLEERVYFKQRITADLLSNGIDVYPQKEFDEDSEDRLVNEKFREMIPFAVVGSDHEYQVNGKRILGRKTKWGTIEVENTTHCEFAYLRDLLIRTHMQNIKDITSSIHFEAYRVKRLHEGSNA
;
A
#
# COMPACT_ATOMS: atom_id res chain seq x y z
N MET A 1 7.54 -10.78 -4.45
CA MET A 1 7.29 -10.16 -3.12
C MET A 1 8.00 -10.87 -1.98
N LYS A 2 7.96 -12.21 -1.86
CA LYS A 2 8.62 -12.97 -0.77
C LYS A 2 10.10 -12.64 -0.46
N ARG A 3 10.90 -12.28 -1.47
CA ARG A 3 12.29 -11.83 -1.27
C ARG A 3 12.36 -10.40 -0.76
N LEU A 4 11.46 -9.53 -1.21
CA LEU A 4 11.41 -8.11 -0.86
C LEU A 4 10.88 -7.91 0.56
N SER A 5 9.87 -8.68 1.00
CA SER A 5 9.25 -8.49 2.33
C SER A 5 10.23 -8.69 3.49
N LYS A 6 11.35 -9.38 3.23
CA LYS A 6 12.42 -9.62 4.20
C LYS A 6 13.40 -8.46 4.37
N VAL A 7 13.34 -7.46 3.49
CA VAL A 7 14.36 -6.40 3.41
C VAL A 7 13.77 -5.00 3.23
N VAL A 8 12.46 -4.88 2.99
CA VAL A 8 11.78 -3.60 2.83
C VAL A 8 10.30 -3.72 3.18
N ASN A 9 9.69 -2.59 3.56
CA ASN A 9 8.24 -2.46 3.69
C ASN A 9 7.56 -2.59 2.32
N ILE A 10 6.49 -3.38 2.24
CA ILE A 10 5.71 -3.58 1.00
C ILE A 10 4.28 -3.14 1.23
N VAL A 11 3.79 -2.21 0.40
CA VAL A 11 2.37 -1.88 0.28
C VAL A 11 1.91 -2.34 -1.11
N PRO A 12 1.20 -3.47 -1.22
CA PRO A 12 0.76 -3.96 -2.52
C PRO A 12 -0.45 -3.16 -3.02
N VAL A 13 -0.52 -3.01 -4.34
CA VAL A 13 -1.59 -2.29 -5.02
C VAL A 13 -2.08 -3.09 -6.23
N ILE A 14 -3.37 -2.98 -6.54
CA ILE A 14 -3.94 -3.40 -7.82
C ILE A 14 -3.83 -2.21 -8.76
N ALA A 15 -2.93 -2.30 -9.73
CA ALA A 15 -2.72 -1.27 -10.73
C ALA A 15 -3.89 -1.20 -11.73
N LYS A 16 -4.17 0.00 -12.25
CA LYS A 16 -5.23 0.25 -13.26
C LYS A 16 -6.57 -0.36 -12.84
N ALA A 17 -6.97 -0.11 -11.60
CA ALA A 17 -8.19 -0.69 -11.03
C ALA A 17 -9.49 -0.24 -11.71
N ASP A 18 -9.42 0.72 -12.63
CA ASP A 18 -10.48 1.09 -13.58
C ASP A 18 -10.78 -0.01 -14.62
N THR A 19 -9.92 -1.03 -14.72
CA THR A 19 -10.11 -2.18 -15.61
C THR A 19 -10.98 -3.29 -14.99
N LEU A 20 -11.32 -3.19 -13.70
CA LEU A 20 -12.11 -4.16 -12.97
C LEU A 20 -13.43 -3.53 -12.53
N THR A 21 -14.52 -4.30 -12.58
CA THR A 21 -15.76 -3.92 -11.88
C THR A 21 -15.55 -3.93 -10.36
N LEU A 22 -16.53 -3.42 -9.60
CA LEU A 22 -16.46 -3.44 -8.14
C LEU A 22 -16.46 -4.87 -7.59
N GLU A 23 -17.27 -5.75 -8.18
CA GLU A 23 -17.36 -7.16 -7.80
C GLU A 23 -16.06 -7.91 -8.10
N GLU A 24 -15.50 -7.71 -9.29
CA GLU A 24 -14.20 -8.29 -9.68
C GLU A 24 -13.07 -7.80 -8.78
N ARG A 25 -13.08 -6.51 -8.42
CA ARG A 25 -12.11 -5.91 -7.50
C ARG A 25 -12.17 -6.56 -6.13
N VAL A 26 -13.36 -6.75 -5.55
CA VAL A 26 -13.53 -7.41 -4.24
C VAL A 26 -13.01 -8.84 -4.30
N TYR A 27 -13.42 -9.60 -5.32
CA TYR A 27 -12.97 -10.98 -5.50
C TYR A 27 -11.45 -11.07 -5.68
N PHE A 28 -10.87 -10.17 -6.48
CA PHE A 28 -9.43 -10.17 -6.73
C PHE A 28 -8.62 -9.80 -5.48
N LYS A 29 -9.09 -8.85 -4.68
CA LYS A 29 -8.48 -8.53 -3.37
C LYS A 29 -8.44 -9.74 -2.45
N GLN A 30 -9.55 -10.45 -2.30
CA GLN A 30 -9.63 -11.65 -1.46
C GLN A 30 -8.60 -12.71 -1.89
N ARG A 31 -8.48 -12.95 -3.20
CA ARG A 31 -7.48 -13.87 -3.75
C ARG A 31 -6.05 -13.43 -3.47
N ILE A 32 -5.72 -12.15 -3.72
CA ILE A 32 -4.38 -11.63 -3.44
C ILE A 32 -4.04 -11.77 -1.95
N THR A 33 -4.97 -11.41 -1.05
CA THR A 33 -4.76 -11.53 0.39
C THR A 33 -4.54 -12.99 0.82
N ALA A 34 -5.31 -13.93 0.27
CA ALA A 34 -5.08 -15.36 0.52
C ALA A 34 -3.71 -15.85 0.01
N ASP A 35 -3.28 -15.38 -1.16
CA ASP A 35 -1.97 -15.71 -1.73
C ASP A 35 -0.82 -15.12 -0.91
N LEU A 36 -0.96 -13.89 -0.41
CA LEU A 36 0.03 -13.26 0.48
C LEU A 36 0.19 -14.06 1.77
N LEU A 37 -0.92 -14.43 2.41
CA LEU A 37 -0.94 -15.20 3.66
C LEU A 37 -0.34 -16.59 3.48
N SER A 38 -0.81 -17.35 2.48
CA SER A 38 -0.34 -18.71 2.21
C SER A 38 1.16 -18.78 1.87
N ASN A 39 1.73 -17.70 1.34
CA ASN A 39 3.15 -17.62 1.01
C ASN A 39 4.02 -17.04 2.13
N GLY A 40 3.43 -16.60 3.24
CA GLY A 40 4.13 -15.92 4.34
C GLY A 40 4.76 -14.61 3.87
N ILE A 41 3.97 -13.78 3.16
CA ILE A 41 4.41 -12.47 2.67
C ILE A 41 3.76 -11.40 3.54
N ASP A 42 4.53 -10.90 4.50
CA ASP A 42 4.09 -9.79 5.35
C ASP A 42 4.14 -8.47 4.56
N VAL A 43 3.06 -7.71 4.70
CA VAL A 43 2.86 -6.41 4.07
C VAL A 43 2.66 -5.35 5.14
N TYR A 44 3.06 -4.14 4.82
CA TYR A 44 2.89 -2.99 5.71
C TYR A 44 1.41 -2.58 5.78
N PRO A 45 0.86 -2.25 6.96
CA PRO A 45 1.48 -2.31 8.29
C PRO A 45 1.42 -3.70 8.94
N GLN A 46 2.57 -4.25 9.32
CA GLN A 46 2.67 -5.58 9.95
C GLN A 46 2.10 -5.57 11.37
N LYS A 47 1.28 -6.56 11.72
CA LYS A 47 0.60 -6.65 13.03
C LYS A 47 1.55 -6.69 14.23
N GLU A 48 2.75 -7.25 14.04
CA GLU A 48 3.78 -7.34 15.06
C GLU A 48 4.43 -6.00 15.43
N PHE A 49 4.21 -4.96 14.62
CA PHE A 49 4.73 -3.60 14.85
C PHE A 49 3.65 -2.61 15.32
N ASP A 50 2.44 -3.07 15.65
CA ASP A 50 1.44 -2.20 16.27
C ASP A 50 1.89 -1.87 17.71
N GLU A 51 2.09 -0.58 18.04
CA GLU A 51 2.65 -0.15 19.33
C GLU A 51 1.62 -0.23 20.47
N ASP A 52 0.38 0.16 20.19
CA ASP A 52 -0.73 0.13 21.14
C ASP A 52 -2.09 -0.22 20.48
N SER A 53 -3.17 -0.16 21.25
CA SER A 53 -4.52 -0.48 20.77
C SER A 53 -5.08 0.53 19.78
N GLU A 54 -4.70 1.81 19.89
CA GLU A 54 -5.16 2.85 18.97
C GLU A 54 -4.48 2.67 17.60
N ASP A 55 -3.16 2.44 17.61
CA ASP A 55 -2.38 2.10 16.43
C ASP A 55 -2.93 0.86 15.73
N ARG A 56 -3.23 -0.19 16.51
CA ARG A 56 -3.83 -1.42 15.96
C ARG A 56 -5.13 -1.14 15.23
N LEU A 57 -6.03 -0.33 15.79
CA LEU A 57 -7.32 0.01 15.19
C LEU A 57 -7.14 0.82 13.89
N VAL A 58 -6.17 1.73 13.84
CA VAL A 58 -5.84 2.48 12.62
C VAL A 58 -5.26 1.55 11.55
N ASN A 59 -4.29 0.72 11.93
CA ASN A 59 -3.60 -0.20 11.03
C ASN A 59 -4.53 -1.30 10.49
N GLU A 60 -5.50 -1.78 11.28
CA GLU A 60 -6.50 -2.75 10.82
C GLU A 60 -7.32 -2.21 9.64
N LYS A 61 -7.74 -0.94 9.67
CA LYS A 61 -8.47 -0.32 8.55
C LYS A 61 -7.65 -0.34 7.26
N PHE A 62 -6.34 -0.10 7.34
CA PHE A 62 -5.47 -0.18 6.16
C PHE A 62 -5.25 -1.63 5.71
N ARG A 63 -5.05 -2.56 6.64
CA ARG A 63 -4.90 -3.99 6.33
C ARG A 63 -6.14 -4.56 5.62
N GLU A 64 -7.34 -4.12 5.98
CA GLU A 64 -8.59 -4.50 5.31
C GLU A 64 -8.70 -3.96 3.88
N MET A 65 -8.15 -2.76 3.62
CA MET A 65 -8.15 -2.15 2.30
C MET A 65 -7.06 -2.72 1.38
N ILE A 66 -5.97 -3.25 1.93
CA ILE A 66 -4.83 -3.75 1.17
C ILE A 66 -5.16 -5.09 0.48
N PRO A 67 -4.85 -5.25 -0.82
CA PRO A 67 -4.12 -4.30 -1.68
C PRO A 67 -5.00 -3.13 -2.18
N PHE A 68 -4.46 -1.90 -2.21
CA PHE A 68 -5.21 -0.74 -2.70
C PHE A 68 -5.48 -0.82 -4.20
N ALA A 69 -6.73 -0.65 -4.59
CA ALA A 69 -7.20 -0.61 -5.97
C ALA A 69 -7.06 0.82 -6.53
N VAL A 70 -5.94 1.08 -7.21
CA VAL A 70 -5.53 2.43 -7.59
C VAL A 70 -5.68 2.69 -9.08
N VAL A 71 -6.03 3.94 -9.39
CA VAL A 71 -5.99 4.51 -10.73
C VAL A 71 -5.01 5.67 -10.70
N GLY A 72 -4.07 5.70 -11.64
CA GLY A 72 -3.11 6.79 -11.77
C GLY A 72 -3.52 7.76 -12.88
N SER A 73 -3.16 9.04 -12.71
CA SER A 73 -3.24 10.04 -13.77
C SER A 73 -2.17 11.11 -13.59
N ASP A 74 -1.66 11.61 -14.70
CA ASP A 74 -0.82 12.79 -14.87
C ASP A 74 -1.57 13.97 -15.53
N HIS A 75 -2.88 13.81 -15.78
CA HIS A 75 -3.72 14.79 -16.41
C HIS A 75 -4.72 15.42 -15.43
N GLU A 76 -4.80 16.75 -15.47
CA GLU A 76 -5.79 17.54 -14.75
C GLU A 76 -6.98 17.90 -15.64
N TYR A 77 -8.17 17.90 -15.04
CA TYR A 77 -9.41 18.33 -15.68
C TYR A 77 -10.15 19.30 -14.78
N GLN A 78 -10.95 20.19 -15.38
CA GLN A 78 -11.83 21.08 -14.62
C GLN A 78 -13.23 20.47 -14.54
N VAL A 79 -13.69 20.14 -13.34
CA VAL A 79 -15.04 19.62 -13.06
C VAL A 79 -15.66 20.47 -11.96
N ASN A 80 -16.84 21.04 -12.22
CA ASN A 80 -17.53 21.95 -11.29
C ASN A 80 -16.64 23.10 -10.76
N GLY A 81 -15.78 23.65 -11.63
CA GLY A 81 -14.85 24.74 -11.29
C GLY A 81 -13.58 24.31 -10.52
N LYS A 82 -13.48 23.05 -10.08
CA LYS A 82 -12.29 22.51 -9.39
C LYS A 82 -11.38 21.79 -10.38
N ARG A 83 -10.06 21.98 -10.22
CA ARG A 83 -9.07 21.15 -10.90
C ARG A 83 -8.96 19.82 -10.18
N ILE A 84 -9.10 18.73 -10.93
CA ILE A 84 -9.05 17.37 -10.42
C ILE A 84 -8.06 16.55 -11.25
N LEU A 85 -7.29 15.70 -10.58
CA LEU A 85 -6.54 14.64 -11.27
C LEU A 85 -7.52 13.55 -11.68
N GLY A 86 -7.52 13.19 -12.96
CA GLY A 86 -8.48 12.22 -13.46
C GLY A 86 -8.05 11.50 -14.72
N ARG A 87 -8.70 10.39 -15.04
CA ARG A 87 -8.47 9.64 -16.27
C ARG A 87 -9.73 9.70 -17.13
N LYS A 88 -9.61 10.30 -18.32
CA LYS A 88 -10.74 10.40 -19.25
C LYS A 88 -10.93 9.09 -20.01
N THR A 89 -12.17 8.60 -20.03
CA THR A 89 -12.60 7.41 -20.77
C THR A 89 -13.71 7.79 -21.74
N LYS A 90 -14.19 6.82 -22.55
CA LYS A 90 -15.36 7.03 -23.42
C LYS A 90 -16.67 7.23 -22.64
N TRP A 91 -16.73 6.79 -21.39
CA TRP A 91 -17.94 6.79 -20.57
C TRP A 91 -17.95 7.88 -19.49
N GLY A 92 -16.84 8.59 -19.31
CA GLY A 92 -16.72 9.64 -18.29
C GLY A 92 -15.30 9.85 -17.81
N THR A 93 -15.15 10.67 -16.77
CA THR A 93 -13.86 10.97 -16.14
C THR A 93 -13.78 10.26 -14.80
N ILE A 94 -12.74 9.45 -14.64
CA ILE A 94 -12.43 8.78 -13.37
C ILE A 94 -11.56 9.73 -12.56
N GLU A 95 -12.14 10.37 -11.57
CA GLU A 95 -11.44 11.23 -10.60
C GLU A 95 -10.56 10.37 -9.67
N VAL A 96 -9.25 10.58 -9.70
CA VAL A 96 -8.27 9.74 -8.99
C VAL A 96 -8.35 9.93 -7.48
N GLU A 97 -8.60 11.15 -7.01
CA GLU A 97 -8.69 11.44 -5.57
C GLU A 97 -10.09 11.18 -4.98
N ASN A 98 -11.05 10.73 -5.79
CA ASN A 98 -12.40 10.44 -5.35
C ASN A 98 -12.52 8.99 -4.88
N THR A 99 -12.85 8.80 -3.60
CA THR A 99 -12.92 7.49 -2.95
C THR A 99 -14.05 6.60 -3.47
N THR A 100 -15.04 7.17 -4.17
CA THR A 100 -16.08 6.38 -4.84
C THR A 100 -15.60 5.76 -6.17
N HIS A 101 -14.48 6.24 -6.72
CA HIS A 101 -13.92 5.76 -7.99
C HIS A 101 -12.77 4.77 -7.76
N CYS A 102 -11.81 5.14 -6.92
CA CYS A 102 -10.67 4.30 -6.60
C CYS A 102 -10.09 4.60 -5.21
N GLU A 103 -9.11 3.82 -4.79
CA GLU A 103 -8.57 3.86 -3.43
C GLU A 103 -7.24 4.62 -3.35
N PHE A 104 -6.90 5.41 -4.38
CA PHE A 104 -5.67 6.19 -4.41
C PHE A 104 -5.57 7.17 -3.24
N ALA A 105 -6.68 7.82 -2.85
CA ALA A 105 -6.69 8.74 -1.71
C ALA A 105 -6.22 8.05 -0.41
N TYR A 106 -6.64 6.81 -0.17
CA TYR A 106 -6.21 6.02 1.00
C TYR A 106 -4.72 5.66 0.93
N LEU A 107 -4.23 5.24 -0.24
CA LEU A 107 -2.80 4.97 -0.44
C LEU A 107 -1.95 6.24 -0.21
N ARG A 108 -2.37 7.38 -0.78
CA ARG A 108 -1.70 8.67 -0.60
C ARG A 108 -1.64 9.01 0.89
N ASP A 109 -2.78 8.96 1.57
CA ASP A 109 -2.87 9.36 2.97
C ASP A 109 -2.03 8.44 3.88
N LEU A 110 -2.02 7.13 3.63
CA LEU A 110 -1.10 6.18 4.28
C LEU A 110 0.36 6.64 4.10
N LEU A 111 0.81 6.81 2.85
CA LEU A 111 2.22 7.03 2.55
C LEU A 111 2.75 8.40 2.99
N ILE A 112 1.95 9.46 2.85
CA ILE A 112 2.47 10.83 3.00
C ILE A 112 1.87 11.62 4.17
N ARG A 113 0.74 11.17 4.74
CA ARG A 113 0.07 11.93 5.82
C ARG A 113 0.21 11.27 7.18
N THR A 114 -0.04 9.96 7.25
CA THR A 114 -0.21 9.29 8.54
C THR A 114 0.96 8.39 8.91
N HIS A 115 1.51 7.61 7.96
CA HIS A 115 2.43 6.51 8.31
C HIS A 115 3.88 6.72 7.85
N MET A 116 4.21 7.86 7.24
CA MET A 116 5.55 8.11 6.69
C MET A 116 6.66 7.89 7.73
N GLN A 117 6.46 8.38 8.95
CA GLN A 117 7.47 8.27 10.00
C GLN A 117 7.60 6.81 10.50
N ASN A 118 6.48 6.14 10.78
CA ASN A 118 6.49 4.72 11.17
C ASN A 118 7.13 3.81 10.09
N ILE A 119 6.89 4.08 8.80
CA ILE A 119 7.56 3.37 7.68
C ILE A 119 9.09 3.57 7.75
N LYS A 120 9.56 4.79 8.02
CA LYS A 120 10.99 5.09 8.19
C LYS A 120 11.56 4.38 9.42
N ASP A 121 10.83 4.37 10.51
CA ASP A 121 11.26 3.77 11.77
C ASP A 121 11.44 2.26 11.60
N ILE A 122 10.47 1.54 11.02
CA ILE A 122 10.61 0.12 10.69
C ILE A 122 11.77 -0.12 9.70
N THR A 123 11.94 0.77 8.72
CA THR A 123 13.07 0.66 7.79
C THR A 123 14.41 0.74 8.50
N SER A 124 14.55 1.65 9.47
CA SER A 124 15.78 1.82 10.23
C SER A 124 15.99 0.73 11.28
N SER A 125 14.99 0.49 12.13
CA SER A 125 15.12 -0.37 13.32
C SER A 125 15.00 -1.85 13.01
N ILE A 126 14.32 -2.23 11.91
CA ILE A 126 14.11 -3.63 11.53
C ILE A 126 14.93 -3.97 10.29
N HIS A 127 14.62 -3.37 9.14
CA HIS A 127 15.20 -3.80 7.86
C HIS A 127 16.70 -3.48 7.77
N PHE A 128 17.08 -2.26 8.15
CA PHE A 128 18.48 -1.83 8.13
C PHE A 128 19.30 -2.53 9.23
N GLU A 129 18.77 -2.67 10.45
CA GLU A 129 19.48 -3.40 11.51
C GLU A 129 19.68 -4.88 11.16
N ALA A 130 18.70 -5.55 10.55
CA ALA A 130 18.87 -6.91 10.05
C ALA A 130 19.98 -6.99 8.99
N TYR A 131 20.05 -6.01 8.09
CA TYR A 131 21.15 -5.89 7.12
C TYR A 131 22.51 -5.67 7.82
N ARG A 132 22.57 -4.75 8.79
CA ARG A 132 23.79 -4.43 9.56
C ARG A 132 24.34 -5.66 10.26
N VAL A 133 23.48 -6.40 10.96
CA VAL A 133 23.84 -7.65 11.63
C VAL A 133 24.37 -8.68 10.64
N LYS A 134 23.71 -8.86 9.48
CA LYS A 134 24.17 -9.77 8.44
C LYS A 134 25.57 -9.41 7.93
N ARG A 135 25.83 -8.12 7.67
CA ARG A 135 27.13 -7.65 7.18
C ARG A 135 28.25 -7.80 8.20
N LEU A 136 27.96 -7.58 9.49
CA LEU A 136 28.96 -7.78 10.54
C LEU A 136 29.39 -9.25 10.64
N HIS A 137 28.46 -10.21 10.51
CA HIS A 137 28.80 -11.64 10.51
C HIS A 137 29.59 -12.07 9.26
N GLU A 138 29.30 -11.51 8.10
CA GLU A 138 30.08 -11.76 6.87
C GLU A 138 31.53 -11.26 7.02
N GLY A 139 31.74 -10.13 7.70
CA GLY A 139 33.07 -9.57 7.96
C GLY A 139 33.89 -10.32 9.01
N SER A 140 33.24 -10.96 9.99
CA SER A 140 33.94 -11.74 11.04
C SER A 140 34.41 -13.14 10.58
N ASN A 141 33.90 -13.64 9.45
CA ASN A 141 34.25 -14.94 8.87
C ASN A 141 35.24 -14.84 7.70
N ALA A 142 35.81 -13.66 7.45
CA ALA A 142 36.84 -13.38 6.46
C ALA A 142 38.17 -13.04 7.15
#